data_AF-A0A3D2FHV5-F1
#
_entry.id   AF-A0A3D2FHV5-F1
#
_cell.length_a   1.000
_cell.length_b   1.000
_cell.length_c   1.000
_cell.angle_alpha   90.00
_cell.angle_beta   90.00
_cell.angle_gamma   90.00
#
_symmetry.space_group_name_H-M   'P 1'
#
loop_
_entity.id
_entity.type
_entity.pdbx_description
1 polymer ?
#
loop_
_entity_poly.entity_id
_entity_poly.type
_entity_poly.pdbx_seq_one_letter_code
_entity_poly.pdbx_strand_id
1 'polypeptide(L)'
;IYSGTVAAATEGFLLGIPSIAVSLVGKELVHYETAARVATGLVQRFAAQTHSHPWLLNVNVPDVPYEDLQGIEVTRLGKRHKAEPVIKASNPHGETVYWVGAAGKAQDAGEGTDFNALAQQRASITPLQIDLTQYGQLDAVRDWMGHR
;
A
#
# COMPACT_ATOMS: atom_id res chain seq x y z
N ILE A 1 3.31 4.29 -3.82
CA ILE A 1 4.52 4.94 -4.38
C ILE A 1 5.30 5.68 -3.29
N TYR A 2 4.72 6.66 -2.58
CA TYR A 2 5.46 7.49 -1.62
C TYR A 2 5.68 6.89 -0.21
N SER A 3 5.60 5.57 -0.04
CA SER A 3 5.72 4.94 1.29
C SER A 3 7.15 4.46 1.55
N GLY A 4 7.77 4.97 2.62
CA GLY A 4 9.08 4.51 3.06
C GLY A 4 9.08 3.04 3.51
N THR A 5 7.99 2.56 4.13
CA THR A 5 7.84 1.15 4.54
C THR A 5 7.85 0.22 3.33
N VAL A 6 7.12 0.58 2.27
CA VAL A 6 7.09 -0.19 1.03
C VAL A 6 8.44 -0.10 0.31
N ALA A 7 9.11 1.06 0.34
CA ALA A 7 10.43 1.21 -0.24
C ALA A 7 11.46 0.28 0.42
N ALA A 8 11.47 0.17 1.76
CA ALA A 8 12.36 -0.76 2.46
C ALA A 8 12.11 -2.23 2.08
N ALA A 9 10.84 -2.66 1.99
CA ALA A 9 10.51 -4.01 1.53
C ALA A 9 10.90 -4.24 0.06
N THR A 10 10.80 -3.20 -0.76
CA THR A 10 11.21 -3.24 -2.18
C THR A 10 12.69 -3.56 -2.32
N GLU A 11 13.57 -3.01 -1.48
CA GLU A 11 15.01 -3.31 -1.53
C GLU A 11 15.30 -4.81 -1.33
N GLY A 12 14.67 -5.44 -0.33
CA GLY A 12 14.79 -6.89 -0.12
C GLY A 12 14.27 -7.70 -1.31
N PHE A 13 13.15 -7.26 -1.90
CA PHE A 13 12.57 -7.89 -3.09
C PHE A 13 13.51 -7.82 -4.31
N LEU A 14 14.17 -6.68 -4.53
CA LEU A 14 15.13 -6.50 -5.62
C LEU A 14 16.39 -7.38 -5.46
N LEU A 15 16.70 -7.79 -4.23
CA LEU A 15 17.77 -8.77 -3.93
C LEU A 15 17.30 -10.23 -4.09
N GLY A 16 16.09 -10.46 -4.59
CA GLY A 16 15.52 -11.79 -4.80
C GLY A 16 14.93 -12.42 -3.54
N ILE A 17 14.74 -11.65 -2.46
CA ILE A 17 14.21 -12.14 -1.19
C ILE A 17 12.71 -11.80 -1.11
N PRO A 18 11.82 -12.74 -0.78
CA PRO A 18 10.42 -12.42 -0.52
C PRO A 18 10.30 -11.38 0.61
N SER A 19 9.53 -10.32 0.37
CA SER A 19 9.48 -9.16 1.27
C SER A 19 8.04 -8.73 1.56
N ILE A 20 7.82 -8.28 2.79
CA ILE A 20 6.51 -7.84 3.28
C ILE A 20 6.66 -6.46 3.91
N ALA A 21 5.90 -5.48 3.44
CA ALA A 21 5.67 -4.22 4.12
C ALA A 21 4.39 -4.31 4.95
N VAL A 22 4.44 -4.01 6.25
CA VAL A 22 3.28 -4.08 7.15
C VAL A 22 3.00 -2.69 7.72
N SER A 23 1.75 -2.25 7.63
CA SER A 23 1.28 -0.98 8.19
C SER A 23 0.04 -1.21 9.04
N LEU A 24 0.01 -0.65 10.25
CA LEU A 24 -1.20 -0.54 11.08
C LEU A 24 -1.98 0.70 10.61
N VAL A 25 -3.26 0.53 10.34
CA VAL A 25 -4.13 1.57 9.80
C VAL A 25 -5.20 1.94 10.83
N GLY A 26 -4.99 3.08 11.46
CA GLY A 26 -5.88 3.63 12.48
C GLY A 26 -5.51 5.08 12.78
N LYS A 27 -6.29 5.70 13.67
CA LYS A 27 -5.98 7.04 14.19
C LYS A 27 -5.10 6.98 15.43
N GLU A 28 -5.40 6.06 16.33
CA GLU A 28 -4.76 5.97 17.64
C GLU A 28 -3.55 5.02 17.63
N LEU A 29 -3.53 4.04 16.70
CA LEU A 29 -2.45 3.08 16.50
C LEU A 29 -2.12 2.31 17.78
N VAL A 30 -3.12 1.62 18.33
CA VAL A 30 -3.03 0.93 19.62
C VAL A 30 -2.71 -0.55 19.43
N HIS A 31 -3.31 -1.19 18.43
CA HIS A 31 -3.34 -2.65 18.29
C HIS A 31 -2.19 -3.23 17.48
N TYR A 32 -0.94 -2.90 17.86
CA TYR A 32 0.25 -3.44 17.21
C TYR A 32 0.36 -4.96 17.35
N GLU A 33 -0.20 -5.55 18.40
CA GLU A 33 -0.28 -7.00 18.60
C GLU A 33 -1.09 -7.68 17.49
N THR A 34 -2.17 -7.05 17.02
CA THR A 34 -2.97 -7.54 15.89
C THR A 34 -2.12 -7.58 14.62
N ALA A 35 -1.41 -6.48 14.33
CA ALA A 35 -0.51 -6.43 13.18
C ALA A 35 0.65 -7.43 13.28
N ALA A 36 1.23 -7.60 14.46
CA ALA A 36 2.29 -8.58 14.71
C ALA A 36 1.81 -10.01 14.45
N ARG A 37 0.62 -10.39 14.92
CA ARG A 37 0.03 -11.72 14.66
C ARG A 37 -0.19 -11.98 13.17
N VAL A 38 -0.72 -10.99 12.45
CA VAL A 38 -0.88 -11.08 10.99
C VAL A 38 0.48 -11.27 10.31
N ALA A 39 1.47 -10.44 10.66
CA ALA A 39 2.82 -10.51 10.10
C ALA A 39 3.49 -11.87 10.36
N THR A 40 3.43 -12.39 11.60
CA THR A 40 3.97 -13.70 11.95
C THR A 40 3.33 -14.82 11.13
N GLY A 41 2.00 -14.79 10.96
CA GLY A 41 1.29 -15.77 10.14
C GLY A 41 1.74 -15.75 8.68
N LEU A 42 2.02 -14.58 8.11
CA LEU A 42 2.53 -14.46 6.73
C LEU A 42 3.98 -14.95 6.60
N VAL A 43 4.85 -14.60 7.55
CA VAL A 43 6.23 -15.09 7.58
C VAL A 43 6.27 -16.63 7.67
N GLN A 44 5.42 -17.23 8.50
CA GLN A 44 5.30 -18.69 8.60
C GLN A 44 4.84 -19.32 7.27
N ARG A 45 3.90 -18.69 6.56
CA ARG A 45 3.46 -19.15 5.23
C ARG A 45 4.58 -19.10 4.20
N PHE A 46 5.38 -18.02 4.18
CA PHE A 46 6.57 -17.93 3.34
C PHE A 46 7.63 -18.98 3.70
N ALA A 47 7.85 -19.25 4.98
CA ALA A 47 8.80 -20.29 5.39
C ALA A 47 8.36 -21.71 5.00
N ALA A 48 7.05 -21.96 4.93
CA ALA A 48 6.48 -23.27 4.61
C ALA A 48 6.35 -23.56 3.11
N GLN A 49 6.42 -22.56 2.24
CA GLN A 49 6.22 -22.73 0.79
C GLN A 49 7.44 -22.27 0.00
N THR A 50 7.87 -23.10 -0.94
CA THR A 50 8.81 -22.70 -1.98
C THR A 50 8.03 -22.01 -3.10
N HIS A 51 8.19 -20.70 -3.23
CA HIS A 51 7.67 -19.95 -4.37
C HIS A 51 8.70 -19.98 -5.51
N SER A 52 8.24 -20.10 -6.76
CA SER A 52 9.15 -20.09 -7.92
C SER A 52 9.79 -18.72 -8.16
N HIS A 53 9.18 -17.65 -7.61
CA HIS A 53 9.65 -16.27 -7.70
C HIS A 53 9.38 -15.54 -6.37
N PRO A 54 10.22 -14.57 -5.98
CA PRO A 54 9.98 -13.76 -4.78
C PRO A 54 8.69 -12.93 -4.95
N TRP A 55 7.99 -12.69 -3.83
CA TRP A 55 6.83 -11.80 -3.80
C TRP A 55 7.14 -10.55 -2.97
N LEU A 56 6.61 -9.41 -3.42
CA LEU A 56 6.55 -8.18 -2.64
C LEU A 56 5.10 -7.94 -2.21
N LEU A 57 4.84 -8.04 -0.91
CA LEU A 57 3.49 -7.87 -0.37
C LEU A 57 3.38 -6.56 0.42
N ASN A 58 2.35 -5.78 0.12
CA ASN A 58 1.92 -4.66 0.96
C ASN A 58 0.73 -5.08 1.81
N VAL A 59 0.89 -5.00 3.13
CA VAL A 59 -0.09 -5.46 4.12
C VAL A 59 -0.56 -4.29 4.95
N ASN A 60 -1.87 -4.08 4.97
CA ASN A 60 -2.51 -3.10 5.84
C ASN A 60 -3.40 -3.83 6.84
N VAL A 61 -3.19 -3.57 8.13
CA VAL A 61 -3.97 -4.19 9.22
C VAL A 61 -4.81 -3.10 9.88
N PRO A 62 -6.13 -3.28 10.07
CA PRO A 62 -6.94 -2.30 10.78
C PRO A 62 -6.56 -2.26 12.26
N ASP A 63 -6.63 -1.06 12.85
CA ASP A 63 -6.36 -0.82 14.28
C ASP A 63 -7.54 -1.26 15.15
N VAL A 64 -7.67 -2.57 15.32
CA VAL A 64 -8.71 -3.24 16.13
C VAL A 64 -8.09 -4.38 16.94
N PRO A 65 -8.71 -4.79 18.07
CA PRO A 65 -8.35 -6.01 18.77
C PRO A 65 -8.36 -7.22 17.82
N TYR A 66 -7.51 -8.22 18.09
CA TYR A 66 -7.36 -9.35 17.17
C TYR A 66 -8.65 -10.17 17.04
N GLU A 67 -9.42 -10.27 18.11
CA GLU A 67 -10.74 -10.89 18.16
C GLU A 67 -11.79 -10.20 17.28
N ASP A 68 -11.61 -8.91 16.99
CA ASP A 68 -12.51 -8.13 16.15
C ASP A 68 -12.07 -8.11 14.68
N LEU A 69 -10.89 -8.65 14.36
CA LEU A 69 -10.38 -8.75 13.00
C LEU A 69 -11.23 -9.74 12.19
N GLN A 70 -11.91 -9.25 11.15
CA GLN A 70 -12.87 -10.02 10.34
C GLN A 70 -12.21 -10.88 9.25
N GLY A 71 -10.93 -11.21 9.42
CA GLY A 71 -10.15 -12.04 8.51
C GLY A 71 -9.13 -11.27 7.66
N ILE A 72 -8.68 -11.94 6.61
CA ILE A 72 -7.63 -11.46 5.68
C ILE A 72 -8.18 -11.54 4.26
N GLU A 73 -7.91 -10.52 3.45
CA GLU A 73 -8.35 -10.43 2.06
C GLU A 73 -7.17 -10.10 1.14
N VAL A 74 -7.06 -10.83 0.02
CA VAL A 74 -6.14 -10.46 -1.07
C VAL A 74 -6.81 -9.38 -1.90
N THR A 75 -6.15 -8.24 -2.02
CA THR A 75 -6.74 -7.03 -2.60
C THR A 75 -5.91 -6.48 -3.75
N ARG A 76 -6.51 -5.58 -4.53
CA ARG A 76 -5.81 -4.65 -5.43
C ARG A 76 -5.68 -3.27 -4.79
N LEU A 77 -4.76 -2.44 -5.30
CA LEU A 77 -4.66 -1.05 -4.89
C LEU A 77 -5.94 -0.28 -5.25
N GLY A 78 -6.56 0.35 -4.25
CA GLY A 78 -7.56 1.38 -4.46
C GLY A 78 -6.94 2.69 -4.93
N LYS A 79 -7.78 3.68 -5.24
CA LYS A 79 -7.32 5.03 -5.65
C LYS A 79 -7.95 6.08 -4.76
N ARG A 80 -7.17 7.11 -4.42
CA ARG A 80 -7.68 8.34 -3.81
C ARG A 80 -7.89 9.41 -4.87
N HIS A 81 -8.84 10.31 -4.63
CA HIS A 81 -8.94 11.55 -5.38
C HIS A 81 -7.64 12.36 -5.22
N LYS A 82 -7.43 13.33 -6.13
CA LYS A 82 -6.32 14.29 -6.03
C LYS A 82 -6.24 14.86 -4.61
N ALA A 83 -5.01 15.09 -4.13
CA ALA A 83 -4.77 15.72 -2.84
C ALA A 83 -5.57 17.02 -2.71
N GLU A 84 -6.02 17.33 -1.51
CA GLU A 84 -6.70 18.59 -1.22
C GLU A 84 -5.78 19.78 -1.52
N PRO A 85 -6.34 20.97 -1.79
CA PRO A 85 -5.56 22.17 -2.08
C PRO A 85 -4.52 22.47 -0.98
N VAL A 86 -3.44 23.13 -1.38
CA VAL A 86 -2.43 23.63 -0.43
C VAL A 86 -3.04 24.60 0.57
N ILE A 87 -2.63 24.49 1.83
CA ILE A 87 -3.12 25.35 2.91
C ILE A 87 -2.10 26.47 3.12
N LYS A 88 -2.49 27.71 2.81
CA LYS A 88 -1.68 28.90 3.06
C LYS A 88 -1.84 29.33 4.52
N ALA A 89 -0.72 29.53 5.22
CA ALA A 89 -0.70 30.01 6.60
C ALA A 89 0.41 31.06 6.80
N SER A 90 0.40 31.71 7.96
CA SER A 90 1.46 32.62 8.38
C SER A 90 2.24 31.98 9.53
N ASN A 91 3.56 32.03 9.48
CA ASN A 91 4.39 31.60 10.60
C ASN A 91 4.45 32.69 11.70
N PRO A 92 5.04 32.43 12.87
CA PRO A 92 5.17 33.41 13.95
C PRO A 92 5.98 34.67 13.60
N HIS A 93 6.78 34.64 12.53
CA HIS A 93 7.55 35.79 12.04
C HIS A 93 6.81 36.60 10.96
N GLY A 94 5.55 36.24 10.63
CA GLY A 94 4.75 36.90 9.62
C GLY A 94 5.03 36.45 8.18
N GLU A 95 5.85 35.42 7.99
CA GLU A 95 6.17 34.89 6.67
C GLU A 95 5.09 33.92 6.19
N THR A 96 4.80 33.94 4.90
CA THR A 96 3.87 33.00 4.28
C THR A 96 4.48 31.60 4.24
N VAL A 97 3.76 30.62 4.77
CA VAL A 97 4.08 29.19 4.66
C VAL A 97 2.95 28.43 3.96
N TYR A 98 3.30 27.32 3.31
CA TYR A 98 2.36 26.48 2.58
C TYR A 98 2.46 25.04 3.10
N TRP A 99 1.33 24.49 3.52
CA TRP A 99 1.21 23.08 3.90
C TRP A 99 0.62 22.27 2.76
N VAL A 100 1.16 21.07 2.54
CA VAL A 100 0.57 20.10 1.61
C VAL A 100 -0.80 19.70 2.16
N GLY A 101 -1.85 19.84 1.35
CA GLY A 101 -3.20 19.46 1.73
C GLY A 101 -3.30 17.95 2.01
N ALA A 102 -4.32 17.57 2.80
CA ALA A 102 -4.55 16.16 3.10
C ALA A 102 -4.75 15.35 1.81
N ALA A 103 -4.41 14.06 1.86
CA ALA A 103 -4.75 13.17 0.76
C ALA A 103 -6.28 13.17 0.55
N GLY A 104 -6.73 13.28 -0.69
CA GLY A 104 -8.15 13.32 -1.02
C GLY A 104 -8.90 12.05 -0.58
N LYS A 105 -10.24 12.14 -0.51
CA LYS A 105 -11.11 11.00 -0.21
C LYS A 105 -10.87 9.85 -1.19
N ALA A 106 -11.20 8.62 -0.80
CA ALA A 106 -11.09 7.48 -1.70
C ALA A 106 -11.99 7.67 -2.93
N GLN A 107 -11.42 7.50 -4.13
CA GLN A 107 -12.08 7.58 -5.43
C GLN A 107 -12.48 6.20 -5.95
N ASP A 108 -11.65 5.19 -5.68
CA ASP A 108 -11.92 3.78 -5.93
C ASP A 108 -11.66 3.01 -4.64
N ALA A 109 -12.74 2.72 -3.93
CA ALA A 109 -12.80 1.93 -2.70
C ALA A 109 -13.90 0.85 -2.79
N GLY A 110 -14.14 0.36 -4.01
CA GLY A 110 -15.08 -0.74 -4.24
C GLY A 110 -14.56 -2.07 -3.71
N GLU A 111 -15.39 -3.10 -3.82
CA GLU A 111 -15.04 -4.48 -3.46
C GLU A 111 -13.69 -4.91 -4.07
N GLY A 112 -12.90 -5.64 -3.28
CA GLY A 112 -11.56 -6.12 -3.64
C GLY A 112 -10.44 -5.08 -3.55
N THR A 113 -10.74 -3.82 -3.19
CA THR A 113 -9.70 -2.82 -2.89
C THR A 113 -9.18 -2.94 -1.46
N ASP A 114 -7.93 -2.54 -1.25
CA ASP A 114 -7.32 -2.38 0.07
C ASP A 114 -8.16 -1.49 1.02
N PHE A 115 -8.70 -0.37 0.53
CA PHE A 115 -9.60 0.48 1.31
C PHE A 115 -10.88 -0.21 1.76
N ASN A 116 -11.49 -1.01 0.88
CA ASN A 116 -12.73 -1.71 1.18
C ASN A 116 -12.53 -2.80 2.23
N ALA A 117 -11.46 -3.59 2.11
CA ALA A 117 -11.11 -4.60 3.10
C ALA A 117 -10.91 -3.97 4.50
N LEU A 118 -10.18 -2.86 4.57
CA LEU A 118 -9.97 -2.14 5.84
C LEU A 118 -11.28 -1.59 6.43
N ALA A 119 -12.17 -1.08 5.59
CA ALA A 119 -13.49 -0.61 6.03
C ALA A 119 -14.37 -1.74 6.61
N GLN A 120 -14.11 -2.98 6.20
CA GLN A 120 -14.75 -4.19 6.72
C GLN A 120 -13.97 -4.85 7.87
N GLN A 121 -13.00 -4.15 8.48
CA GLN A 121 -12.13 -4.67 9.54
C GLN A 121 -11.36 -5.94 9.14
N ARG A 122 -10.99 -6.05 7.86
CA ARG A 122 -10.13 -7.12 7.34
C ARG A 122 -8.72 -6.61 7.09
N ALA A 123 -7.72 -7.45 7.32
CA ALA A 123 -6.37 -7.16 6.87
C ALA A 123 -6.27 -7.31 5.35
N SER A 124 -5.76 -6.29 4.68
CA SER A 124 -5.55 -6.28 3.22
C SER A 124 -4.14 -6.76 2.90
N ILE A 125 -4.02 -7.66 1.93
CA ILE A 125 -2.74 -8.12 1.37
C ILE A 125 -2.75 -7.83 -0.13
N THR A 126 -1.92 -6.90 -0.57
CA THR A 126 -1.80 -6.53 -1.98
C THR A 126 -0.44 -6.97 -2.52
N PRO A 127 -0.38 -7.90 -3.50
CA PRO A 127 0.87 -8.17 -4.21
C PRO A 127 1.23 -6.96 -5.07
N LEU A 128 2.48 -6.51 -4.96
CA LEU A 128 3.01 -5.38 -5.70
C LEU A 128 3.97 -5.83 -6.79
N GLN A 129 4.04 -5.03 -7.85
CA GLN A 129 5.07 -5.11 -8.89
C GLN A 129 5.90 -3.83 -8.86
N ILE A 130 7.19 -3.95 -9.20
CA ILE A 130 8.12 -2.82 -9.31
C ILE A 130 8.30 -2.37 -10.75
N ASP A 131 8.10 -3.27 -11.70
CA ASP A 131 8.12 -2.90 -13.10
C ASP A 131 6.91 -2.02 -13.43
N LEU A 132 7.19 -0.73 -13.64
CA LEU A 132 6.22 0.28 -13.98
C LEU A 132 6.01 0.38 -15.51
N THR A 133 6.69 -0.48 -16.28
CA THR A 133 6.48 -0.57 -17.72
C THR A 133 5.02 -0.94 -17.98
N GLN A 134 4.30 -0.06 -18.66
CA GLN A 134 2.95 -0.36 -19.09
C GLN A 134 2.99 -1.20 -20.36
N TYR A 135 3.26 -2.51 -20.20
CA TYR A 135 3.46 -3.45 -21.29
C TYR A 135 2.33 -3.41 -22.33
N GLY A 136 1.07 -3.24 -21.89
CA GLY A 136 -0.10 -3.15 -22.77
C GLY A 136 -0.16 -1.89 -23.65
N GLN A 137 0.74 -0.92 -23.46
CA GLN A 137 0.84 0.28 -24.29
C GLN A 137 2.08 0.30 -25.19
N LEU A 138 2.96 -0.71 -25.10
CA LEU A 138 4.21 -0.71 -25.86
C LEU A 138 3.96 -0.66 -27.37
N ASP A 139 3.01 -1.45 -27.88
CA ASP A 139 2.71 -1.49 -29.31
C ASP A 139 2.10 -0.17 -29.80
N ALA A 140 1.17 0.42 -29.04
CA ALA A 140 0.59 1.72 -29.37
C ALA A 140 1.65 2.83 -29.44
N VAL A 141 2.66 2.80 -28.55
CA VAL A 141 3.77 3.76 -28.57
C VAL A 141 4.72 3.50 -29.74
N ARG A 142 5.01 2.23 -30.08
CA ARG A 142 5.82 1.87 -31.26
C ARG A 142 5.17 2.36 -32.55
N ASP A 143 3.86 2.11 -32.70
CA ASP A 143 3.08 2.56 -33.85
C ASP A 143 3.10 4.08 -33.98
N TRP A 144 2.95 4.81 -32.87
CA TRP A 144 3.02 6.28 -32.84
C TRP A 144 4.40 6.82 -33.25
N MET A 145 5.48 6.14 -32.85
CA MET A 145 6.85 6.52 -33.20
C MET A 145 7.20 6.28 -34.69
N GLY A 146 6.39 5.52 -35.43
CA GLY A 146 6.64 5.24 -36.85
C GLY A 146 7.82 4.31 -37.12
N HIS A 147 8.34 3.63 -36.11
CA HIS A 147 9.36 2.60 -36.25
C HIS A 147 8.69 1.22 -36.39
N ARG A 148 8.63 0.70 -37.62
CA ARG A 148 8.40 -0.72 -37.87
C ARG A 148 9.70 -1.50 -37.71
#